data_AF-A0A8J7Z9J0-F1
#
_entry.id   AF-A0A8J7Z9J0-F1
#
_cell.length_a   1.000
_cell.length_b   1.000
_cell.length_c   1.000
_cell.angle_alpha   90.00
_cell.angle_beta   90.00
_cell.angle_gamma   90.00
#
_symmetry.space_group_name_H-M   'P 1'
#
loop_
_entity.id
_entity.type
_entity.pdbx_description
1 polymer ?
#
loop_
_entity_poly.entity_id
_entity_poly.type
_entity_poly.pdbx_seq_one_letter_code
_entity_poly.pdbx_strand_id
1 'polypeptide(L)'
;MTERTFWRICKICCISFFQITWLLIIVTFVIIPRFIILAARRVHIKNKMKRRLIRKGLPRNLAKIQAKRYQTFLVNYGSLKGAWKLTKQFRKKSNEDEELEQDDLSNNPGEQSNSYSFTL
;
A
#
# COMPACT_ATOMS: atom_id res chain seq x y z
N MET A 1 7.78 47.85 -32.27
CA MET A 1 8.50 46.64 -31.77
C MET A 1 7.64 45.71 -30.92
N THR A 2 6.59 46.22 -30.26
CA THR A 2 5.67 45.51 -29.37
C THR A 2 4.78 44.44 -30.04
N GLU A 3 4.43 44.60 -31.32
CA GLU A 3 3.58 43.63 -32.02
C GLU A 3 4.23 42.25 -32.23
N ARG A 4 5.56 42.21 -32.44
CA ARG A 4 6.29 40.96 -32.66
C ARG A 4 6.45 40.16 -31.36
N THR A 5 6.55 40.83 -30.21
CA THR A 5 6.61 40.18 -28.90
C THR A 5 5.25 39.63 -28.48
N PHE A 6 4.15 40.34 -28.76
CA PHE A 6 2.80 39.84 -28.48
C PHE A 6 2.48 38.54 -29.23
N TRP A 7 2.80 38.48 -30.53
CA TRP A 7 2.62 37.27 -31.34
C TRP A 7 3.43 36.07 -30.85
N ARG A 8 4.65 36.31 -30.34
CA ARG A 8 5.48 35.25 -29.75
C ARG A 8 4.86 34.72 -28.46
N ILE A 9 4.32 35.58 -27.62
CA ILE A 9 3.65 35.19 -26.37
C ILE A 9 2.39 34.37 -26.67
N CYS A 10 1.53 34.83 -27.60
CA CYS A 10 0.35 34.07 -28.02
C CYS A 10 0.71 32.69 -28.55
N LYS A 11 1.76 32.56 -29.37
CA LYS A 11 2.20 31.27 -29.91
C LYS A 11 2.67 30.30 -28.81
N ILE A 12 3.42 30.80 -27.83
CA ILE A 12 3.88 30.00 -26.67
C ILE A 12 2.70 29.55 -25.81
N CYS A 13 1.73 30.43 -25.55
CA CYS A 13 0.51 30.09 -24.81
C CYS A 13 -0.31 29.02 -25.53
N CYS A 14 -0.51 29.13 -26.85
CA CYS A 14 -1.26 28.13 -27.61
C CYS A 14 -0.60 26.74 -27.57
N ILE A 15 0.73 26.67 -27.72
CA ILE A 15 1.47 25.40 -27.66
C ILE A 15 1.36 24.78 -26.27
N SER A 16 1.55 25.59 -25.22
CA SER A 16 1.44 25.14 -23.83
C SER A 16 0.05 24.61 -23.52
N PHE A 17 -1.00 25.29 -24.00
CA PHE A 17 -2.38 24.86 -23.78
C PHE A 17 -2.64 23.50 -24.44
N PHE A 18 -2.20 23.32 -25.70
CA PHE A 18 -2.34 22.07 -26.41
C PHE A 18 -1.63 20.92 -25.69
N GLN A 19 -0.43 21.17 -25.17
CA GLN A 19 0.37 20.16 -24.47
C GLN A 19 -0.27 19.74 -23.14
N ILE A 20 -0.87 20.68 -22.40
CA ILE A 20 -1.61 20.38 -21.16
C ILE A 20 -2.86 19.56 -21.48
N THR A 21 -3.63 19.93 -22.50
CA THR A 21 -4.82 19.18 -22.91
C THR A 21 -4.46 17.75 -23.32
N TRP A 22 -3.39 17.56 -24.08
CA TRP A 22 -2.89 16.24 -24.45
C TRP A 22 -2.46 15.40 -23.26
N LEU A 23 -1.73 15.99 -22.30
CA LEU A 23 -1.39 15.31 -21.04
C LEU A 23 -2.64 14.87 -20.28
N LEU A 24 -3.66 15.73 -20.23
CA LEU A 24 -4.92 15.44 -19.53
C LEU A 24 -5.69 14.30 -20.22
N ILE A 25 -5.68 14.26 -21.55
CA ILE A 25 -6.23 13.15 -22.34
C ILE A 25 -5.47 11.84 -22.03
N ILE A 26 -4.14 11.86 -22.02
CA ILE A 26 -3.35 10.66 -21.71
C ILE A 26 -3.64 10.18 -20.28
N VAL A 27 -3.70 11.09 -19.31
CA VAL A 27 -4.04 10.76 -17.92
C VAL A 27 -5.43 10.12 -17.85
N THR A 28 -6.43 10.72 -18.49
CA THR A 28 -7.81 10.19 -18.45
C THR A 28 -7.90 8.83 -19.15
N PHE A 29 -7.30 8.65 -20.32
CA PHE A 29 -7.40 7.39 -21.08
C PHE A 29 -6.49 6.27 -20.57
N VAL A 30 -5.38 6.57 -19.89
CA VAL A 30 -4.46 5.52 -19.40
C VAL A 30 -4.71 5.22 -17.92
N ILE A 31 -4.86 6.26 -17.09
CA ILE A 31 -4.91 6.09 -15.65
C ILE A 31 -6.31 5.62 -15.21
N ILE A 32 -7.38 6.20 -15.76
CA ILE A 32 -8.76 5.85 -15.35
C ILE A 32 -9.09 4.38 -15.66
N PRO A 33 -8.85 3.84 -16.87
CA PRO A 33 -9.16 2.43 -17.14
C PRO A 33 -8.35 1.48 -16.26
N ARG A 34 -7.09 1.82 -15.96
CA ARG A 34 -6.25 1.04 -15.05
C ARG A 34 -6.86 0.97 -13.65
N PHE A 35 -7.39 2.09 -13.13
CA PHE A 35 -8.11 2.10 -11.85
C PHE A 35 -9.41 1.29 -11.88
N ILE A 36 -10.18 1.38 -12.97
CA ILE A 36 -11.43 0.62 -13.15
C ILE A 36 -11.14 -0.89 -13.16
N ILE A 37 -10.13 -1.33 -13.91
CA ILE A 37 -9.73 -2.75 -13.98
C ILE A 37 -9.29 -3.26 -12.60
N LEU A 38 -8.52 -2.46 -11.85
CA LEU A 38 -8.12 -2.81 -10.49
C LEU A 38 -9.32 -2.91 -9.54
N ALA A 39 -10.29 -2.00 -9.64
CA ALA A 39 -11.51 -2.04 -8.85
C ALA A 39 -12.36 -3.28 -9.17
N ALA A 40 -12.54 -3.60 -10.46
CA ALA A 40 -13.25 -4.79 -10.91
C ALA A 40 -12.60 -6.09 -10.41
N ARG A 41 -11.26 -6.20 -10.52
CA ARG A 41 -10.50 -7.34 -9.99
C ARG A 41 -10.71 -7.52 -8.48
N ARG A 42 -10.76 -6.42 -7.70
CA ARG A 42 -11.02 -6.49 -6.24
C ARG A 42 -12.40 -7.05 -5.92
N VAL A 43 -13.44 -6.63 -6.65
CA VAL A 43 -14.81 -7.16 -6.48
C VAL A 43 -14.85 -8.66 -6.84
N HIS A 44 -14.20 -9.04 -7.94
CA HIS A 44 -14.13 -10.43 -8.36
C HIS A 44 -13.43 -11.32 -7.32
N ILE A 45 -12.29 -10.88 -6.78
CA ILE A 45 -11.56 -11.60 -5.72
C ILE A 45 -12.42 -11.79 -4.47
N LYS A 46 -13.14 -10.74 -4.04
CA LYS A 46 -14.06 -10.83 -2.89
C LYS A 46 -15.15 -11.88 -3.10
N ASN A 47 -15.77 -11.87 -4.28
CA ASN A 47 -16.83 -12.82 -4.61
C ASN A 47 -16.29 -14.25 -4.73
N LYS A 48 -15.09 -14.43 -5.29
CA LYS A 48 -14.40 -15.73 -5.35
C LYS A 48 -14.07 -16.27 -3.96
N MET A 49 -13.53 -15.43 -3.06
CA MET A 49 -13.26 -15.78 -1.66
C MET A 49 -14.53 -16.18 -0.92
N LYS A 50 -15.60 -15.39 -1.00
CA LYS A 50 -16.88 -15.69 -0.37
C LYS A 50 -17.45 -17.03 -0.84
N ARG A 51 -17.42 -17.32 -2.14
CA ARG A 51 -17.86 -18.61 -2.69
C ARG A 51 -17.00 -19.78 -2.20
N ARG A 52 -15.68 -19.59 -2.05
CA ARG A 52 -14.77 -20.62 -1.49
C ARG A 52 -15.05 -20.89 -0.01
N LEU A 53 -15.27 -19.84 0.80
CA LEU A 53 -15.57 -19.99 2.23
C LEU A 53 -16.91 -20.70 2.45
N ILE A 54 -17.93 -20.38 1.66
CA ILE A 54 -19.23 -21.08 1.73
C ILE A 54 -19.07 -22.57 1.35
N ARG A 55 -18.29 -22.88 0.32
CA ARG A 55 -17.98 -24.28 -0.06
C ARG A 55 -17.22 -25.05 1.02
N LYS A 56 -16.49 -24.36 1.90
CA LYS A 56 -15.81 -24.95 3.06
C LYS A 56 -16.70 -25.06 4.30
N GLY A 57 -18.02 -24.81 4.17
CA GLY A 57 -18.98 -24.95 5.26
C GLY A 57 -19.16 -23.71 6.14
N LEU A 58 -18.55 -22.57 5.80
CA LEU A 58 -18.70 -21.35 6.60
C LEU A 58 -20.10 -20.73 6.38
N PRO A 59 -20.86 -20.40 7.45
CA PRO A 59 -22.16 -19.78 7.29
C PRO A 59 -22.04 -18.42 6.58
N ARG A 60 -23.05 -18.10 5.76
CA ARG A 60 -23.02 -17.00 4.79
C ARG A 60 -22.71 -15.63 5.41
N ASN A 61 -23.07 -15.42 6.69
CA ASN A 61 -22.80 -14.19 7.43
C ASN A 61 -21.31 -14.05 7.81
N LEU A 62 -20.70 -15.11 8.37
CA LEU A 62 -19.27 -15.13 8.69
C LEU A 62 -18.42 -15.03 7.41
N ALA A 63 -18.84 -15.68 6.32
CA ALA A 63 -18.12 -15.64 5.05
C ALA A 63 -18.08 -14.23 4.43
N LYS A 64 -19.17 -13.45 4.59
CA LYS A 64 -19.20 -12.04 4.18
C LYS A 64 -18.21 -11.20 4.99
N ILE A 65 -18.15 -11.40 6.31
CA ILE A 65 -17.27 -10.64 7.21
C ILE A 65 -15.80 -10.95 6.91
N GLN A 66 -15.45 -12.23 6.79
CA GLN A 66 -14.08 -12.63 6.44
C GLN A 66 -13.66 -12.14 5.05
N ALA A 67 -14.53 -12.24 4.04
CA ALA A 67 -14.22 -11.71 2.71
C ALA A 67 -14.01 -10.19 2.72
N LYS A 68 -14.74 -9.45 3.57
CA LYS A 68 -14.55 -8.00 3.75
C LYS A 68 -13.22 -7.71 4.44
N ARG A 69 -12.86 -8.43 5.51
CA ARG A 69 -11.55 -8.32 6.18
C ARG A 69 -10.40 -8.63 5.23
N TYR A 70 -10.51 -9.67 4.42
CA TYR A 70 -9.49 -10.03 3.43
C TYR A 70 -9.35 -8.98 2.33
N GLN A 71 -10.44 -8.33 1.92
CA GLN A 71 -10.39 -7.20 0.99
C GLN A 71 -9.62 -6.01 1.61
N THR A 72 -9.90 -5.66 2.87
CA THR A 72 -9.15 -4.61 3.59
C THR A 72 -7.68 -4.99 3.76
N PHE A 73 -7.38 -6.26 4.06
CA PHE A 73 -6.03 -6.78 4.13
C PHE A 73 -5.31 -6.65 2.77
N LEU A 74 -5.93 -7.08 1.66
CA LEU A 74 -5.35 -6.92 0.32
C LEU A 74 -5.07 -5.46 -0.07
N VAL A 75 -5.86 -4.51 0.42
CA VAL A 75 -5.58 -3.08 0.21
C VAL A 75 -4.34 -2.64 0.98
N ASN A 76 -4.21 -3.09 2.23
CA ASN A 76 -3.13 -2.72 3.14
C ASN A 76 -1.84 -3.54 2.96
N TYR A 77 -1.88 -4.72 2.34
CA TYR A 77 -0.74 -5.64 2.20
C TYR A 77 -0.44 -5.98 0.74
N GLY A 78 -1.45 -5.94 -0.14
CA GLY A 78 -1.30 -6.22 -1.58
C GLY A 78 -1.03 -4.99 -2.44
N SER A 79 -0.79 -3.82 -1.84
CA SER A 79 -0.39 -2.60 -2.55
C SER A 79 1.01 -2.17 -2.11
N LEU A 80 1.81 -1.61 -3.02
CA LEU A 80 3.15 -1.05 -2.73
C LEU A 80 3.10 -0.05 -1.56
N LYS A 81 2.04 0.76 -1.49
CA LYS A 81 1.80 1.70 -0.38
C LYS A 81 1.56 0.99 0.95
N GLY A 82 0.88 -0.14 0.91
CA GLY A 82 0.62 -1.01 2.05
C GLY A 82 1.89 -1.70 2.55
N ALA A 83 2.65 -2.30 1.64
CA ALA A 83 3.96 -2.88 1.92
C ALA A 83 4.91 -1.85 2.54
N TRP A 84 4.95 -0.63 2.01
CA TRP A 84 5.77 0.45 2.57
C TRP A 84 5.35 0.86 3.99
N LYS A 85 4.03 0.89 4.26
CA LYS A 85 3.51 1.18 5.60
C LYS A 85 3.89 0.08 6.60
N LEU A 86 3.89 -1.18 6.17
CA LEU A 86 4.34 -2.30 6.99
C LEU A 86 5.84 -2.25 7.25
N THR A 87 6.66 -2.04 6.23
CA THR A 87 8.11 -1.90 6.43
C THR A 87 8.43 -0.75 7.37
N LYS A 88 7.66 0.34 7.34
CA LYS A 88 7.81 1.46 8.28
C LYS A 88 7.39 1.07 9.70
N GLN A 89 6.35 0.26 9.88
CA GLN A 89 5.93 -0.24 11.19
C GLN A 89 6.92 -1.26 11.76
N PHE A 90 7.42 -2.19 10.94
CA PHE A 90 8.47 -3.13 11.36
C PHE A 90 9.76 -2.42 11.74
N ARG A 91 10.16 -1.39 10.99
CA ARG A 91 11.34 -0.58 11.33
C ARG A 91 11.15 0.18 12.65
N LYS A 92 9.96 0.73 12.91
CA LYS A 92 9.67 1.41 14.19
C LYS A 92 9.70 0.44 15.37
N LYS A 93 9.14 -0.76 15.18
CA LYS A 93 9.14 -1.80 16.21
C LYS A 93 10.55 -2.35 16.48
N SER A 94 11.36 -2.56 15.44
CA SER A 94 12.76 -2.95 15.57
C SER A 94 13.57 -1.94 16.38
N ASN A 95 13.33 -0.64 16.19
CA ASN A 95 14.02 0.40 16.95
C ASN A 95 13.52 0.48 18.41
N GLU A 96 12.24 0.20 18.68
CA GLU A 96 11.71 0.14 20.04
C GLU A 96 12.23 -1.10 20.80
N ASP A 97 12.39 -2.23 20.10
CA ASP A 97 12.98 -3.45 20.66
C ASP A 97 14.51 -3.28 20.92
N GLU A 98 15.24 -2.51 20.09
CA GLU A 98 16.65 -2.14 20.33
C GLU A 98 16.84 -1.11 21.47
N GLU A 99 15.93 -0.15 21.63
CA GLU A 99 15.95 0.80 22.77
C GLU A 99 15.66 0.10 24.10
N LEU A 100 14.77 -0.91 24.12
CA LEU A 100 14.48 -1.71 25.31
C LEU A 100 15.66 -2.62 25.71
N GLU A 101 16.41 -3.19 24.76
CA GLU A 101 17.61 -3.97 25.07
C GLU A 101 18.78 -3.11 25.59
N GLN A 102 18.89 -1.83 25.19
CA GLN A 102 19.94 -0.93 25.70
C GLN A 102 19.66 -0.42 27.12
N ASP A 103 18.40 -0.21 27.50
CA ASP A 103 18.03 0.19 28.87
C ASP A 103 18.20 -0.97 29.89
N ASP A 104 18.02 -2.22 29.47
CA ASP A 104 18.23 -3.41 30.31
C ASP A 104 19.71 -3.78 30.49
N LEU A 105 20.57 -3.50 29.51
CA LEU A 105 22.03 -3.69 29.61
C LEU A 105 22.76 -2.58 30.39
N SER A 106 22.16 -1.38 30.50
CA SER A 106 22.75 -0.24 31.23
C SER A 106 22.52 -0.31 32.75
N ASN A 107 21.59 -1.13 33.24
CA ASN A 107 21.16 -1.11 34.65
C ASN A 107 21.52 -2.35 35.47
N ASN A 108 22.28 -3.31 34.93
CA ASN A 108 22.73 -4.48 35.69
C ASN A 108 24.20 -4.84 35.43
N PRO A 109 25.14 -4.51 36.33
CA PRO A 109 26.47 -5.07 36.31
C PRO A 109 26.42 -6.45 36.99
N GLY A 110 26.32 -7.49 36.17
CA GLY A 110 26.65 -8.86 36.57
C GLY A 110 25.45 -9.72 36.97
N GLU A 111 25.16 -10.73 36.16
CA GLU A 111 25.40 -12.12 36.58
C GLU A 111 25.34 -13.06 35.38
N GLN A 112 26.27 -14.01 35.42
CA GLN A 112 26.58 -14.97 34.37
C GLN A 112 25.60 -16.15 34.36
N SER A 113 25.53 -16.74 33.17
CA SER A 113 25.34 -18.16 32.88
C SER A 113 23.96 -18.77 33.18
N ASN A 114 23.34 -19.32 32.13
CA ASN A 114 22.68 -20.61 32.27
C ASN A 114 22.80 -21.42 30.98
N SER A 115 23.58 -22.49 31.10
CA SER A 115 23.67 -23.62 30.19
C SER A 115 22.33 -24.34 30.12
N TYR A 116 21.79 -24.52 28.91
CA TYR A 116 20.67 -25.44 28.69
C TYR A 116 21.22 -26.82 28.31
N SER A 117 21.14 -27.77 29.25
CA SER A 117 21.29 -29.20 28.98
C SER A 117 20.00 -29.75 28.36
N PHE A 118 20.13 -30.44 27.24
CA PHE A 118 19.02 -31.12 26.55
C PHE A 118 18.94 -32.58 27.03
N THR A 119 17.82 -32.93 27.67
CA THR A 119 17.32 -34.30 27.94
C THR A 119 15.79 -34.19 27.96
N LEU A 120 14.97 -35.01 27.29
CA LEU A 120 15.13 -36.29 26.58
C LEU A 120 14.08 -36.32 25.47
#